data_AF-A0A2J8C3J4-F1
#
_entry.id   AF-A0A2J8C3J4-F1
#
_cell.length_a   1.000
_cell.length_b   1.000
_cell.length_c   1.000
_cell.angle_alpha   90.00
_cell.angle_beta   90.00
_cell.angle_gamma   90.00
#
_symmetry.space_group_name_H-M   'P 1'
#
loop_
_entity.id
_entity.type
_entity.pdbx_description
1 polymer ?
#
loop_
_entity_poly.entity_id
_entity_poly.type
_entity_poly.pdbx_seq_one_letter_code
_entity_poly.pdbx_strand_id
1 'polypeptide(L)'
;MATSEQDMPFIRNLASSDRRIRTKALASLQTYLTAQRKLDHLTALKLWKGLFFAMWMCDKPVPQQNLANDMADLYASLPGAKPTDASKPDSNDNVTIWFTAAYEVLAPQWTEIDVLRMEKFLRLVRRMFAAQLRWVGDKQWATERQDKTIALLKQWHFESEGDVGRVPPGLRLHALDIWVDEMERVGLFEGEGEEAEAKLAFAHRLRAELIEPLTSCPIKSVRTSARAELEDERLPWNEGKMDGDAAGAEAVGEEGGDDDDDDEWDGFRD
;
A
#
# COMPACT_ATOMS: atom_id res chain seq x y z
N MET A 1 -3.12 -17.51 27.04
CA MET A 1 -3.14 -18.94 26.65
C MET A 1 -2.85 -18.98 25.16
N ALA A 2 -1.74 -19.56 24.76
CA ALA A 2 -1.42 -19.76 23.35
C ALA A 2 -2.34 -20.86 22.82
N THR A 3 -3.35 -20.48 22.05
CA THR A 3 -4.20 -21.43 21.34
C THR A 3 -3.32 -22.23 20.37
N SER A 4 -3.27 -23.54 20.58
CA SER A 4 -2.44 -24.46 19.81
C SER A 4 -2.96 -24.56 18.37
N GLU A 5 -2.18 -25.07 17.41
CA GLU A 5 -2.64 -25.27 16.02
C GLU A 5 -3.91 -26.13 15.90
N GLN A 6 -4.28 -26.88 16.94
CA GLN A 6 -5.53 -27.63 17.00
C GLN A 6 -6.77 -26.72 17.16
N ASP A 7 -6.61 -25.47 17.59
CA ASP A 7 -7.72 -24.56 17.88
C ASP A 7 -8.27 -23.78 16.66
N MET A 8 -7.63 -23.91 15.48
CA MET A 8 -8.05 -23.18 14.26
C MET A 8 -8.04 -24.08 13.01
N PRO A 9 -8.88 -25.14 12.96
CA PRO A 9 -8.90 -26.09 11.83
C PRO A 9 -9.25 -25.42 10.49
N PHE A 10 -9.93 -24.27 10.52
CA PHE A 10 -10.29 -23.52 9.32
C PHE A 10 -9.08 -22.90 8.60
N ILE A 11 -7.92 -22.71 9.24
CA ILE A 11 -6.72 -22.16 8.58
C ILE A 11 -6.26 -23.07 7.45
N ARG A 12 -6.25 -24.39 7.68
CA ARG A 12 -5.91 -25.37 6.63
C ARG A 12 -6.93 -25.35 5.49
N ASN A 13 -8.19 -25.08 5.82
CA ASN A 13 -9.27 -24.98 4.84
C ASN A 13 -9.19 -23.73 3.96
N LEU A 14 -8.52 -22.66 4.40
CA LEU A 14 -8.24 -21.48 3.56
C LEU A 14 -7.35 -21.84 2.36
N ALA A 15 -6.44 -22.80 2.52
CA ALA A 15 -5.56 -23.28 1.45
C ALA A 15 -6.16 -24.46 0.65
N SER A 16 -7.41 -24.84 0.89
CA SER A 16 -8.05 -25.96 0.17
C SER A 16 -8.19 -25.68 -1.32
N SER A 17 -8.06 -26.71 -2.17
CA SER A 17 -8.35 -26.59 -3.61
C SER A 17 -9.84 -26.36 -3.91
N ASP A 18 -10.75 -26.81 -3.03
CA ASP A 18 -12.18 -26.59 -3.19
C ASP A 18 -12.59 -25.17 -2.78
N ARG A 19 -13.11 -24.41 -3.75
CA ARG A 19 -13.65 -23.06 -3.55
C ARG A 19 -14.69 -23.01 -2.43
N ARG A 20 -15.59 -23.99 -2.34
CA ARG A 20 -16.66 -24.01 -1.33
C ARG A 20 -16.08 -24.14 0.07
N ILE A 21 -15.02 -24.94 0.23
CA ILE A 21 -14.32 -25.09 1.50
C ILE A 21 -13.63 -23.78 1.88
N ARG A 22 -12.94 -23.12 0.94
CA ARG A 22 -12.31 -21.81 1.19
C ARG A 22 -13.31 -20.73 1.58
N THR A 23 -14.44 -20.62 0.87
CA THR A 23 -15.49 -19.64 1.19
C THR A 23 -16.06 -19.85 2.59
N LYS A 24 -16.32 -21.10 3.00
CA LYS A 24 -16.75 -21.40 4.37
C LYS A 24 -15.67 -21.03 5.40
N ALA A 25 -14.40 -21.32 5.09
CA ALA A 25 -13.28 -20.99 5.96
C ALA A 25 -13.10 -19.48 6.16
N LEU A 26 -13.31 -18.67 5.11
CA LEU A 26 -13.29 -17.20 5.22
C LEU A 26 -14.43 -16.68 6.11
N ALA A 27 -15.64 -17.23 5.98
CA ALA A 27 -16.74 -16.87 6.87
C ALA A 27 -16.44 -17.27 8.34
N SER A 28 -15.85 -18.44 8.56
CA SER A 28 -15.40 -18.86 9.91
C SER A 28 -14.30 -17.95 10.46
N LEU A 29 -13.36 -17.51 9.62
CA LEU A 29 -12.33 -16.55 9.99
C LEU A 29 -12.93 -15.22 10.43
N GLN A 30 -13.89 -14.69 9.66
CA GLN A 30 -14.54 -13.43 10.01
C GLN A 30 -15.22 -13.52 11.38
N THR A 31 -16.00 -14.58 11.62
CA THR A 31 -16.60 -14.84 12.94
C THR A 31 -15.55 -14.96 14.04
N TYR A 32 -14.45 -15.69 13.77
CA TYR A 32 -13.34 -15.82 14.73
C TYR A 32 -12.74 -14.47 15.12
N LEU A 33 -12.49 -13.59 14.14
CA LEU A 33 -11.92 -12.25 14.37
C LEU A 33 -12.82 -11.38 15.25
N THR A 34 -14.14 -11.43 15.07
CA THR A 34 -15.08 -10.67 15.91
C THR A 34 -15.04 -11.06 17.39
N ALA A 35 -14.66 -12.30 17.70
CA ALA A 35 -14.56 -12.81 19.06
C ALA A 35 -13.20 -12.49 19.73
N GLN A 36 -12.19 -12.05 18.96
CA GLN A 36 -10.84 -11.82 19.48
C GLN A 36 -10.75 -10.50 20.25
N ARG A 37 -10.87 -10.53 21.58
CA ARG A 37 -10.64 -9.34 22.42
C ARG A 37 -9.21 -8.77 22.23
N LYS A 38 -8.23 -9.65 22.13
CA LYS A 38 -6.82 -9.32 21.88
C LYS A 38 -6.28 -10.29 20.84
N LEU A 39 -5.79 -9.75 19.73
CA LEU A 39 -5.14 -10.52 18.68
C LEU A 39 -3.65 -10.68 19.02
N ASP A 40 -3.20 -11.93 19.09
CA ASP A 40 -1.77 -12.23 19.20
C ASP A 40 -1.09 -12.20 17.84
N HIS A 41 0.15 -11.74 17.79
CA HIS A 41 0.91 -11.58 16.55
C HIS A 41 1.15 -12.92 15.84
N LEU A 42 1.50 -13.99 16.59
CA LEU A 42 1.71 -15.31 16.00
C LEU A 42 0.42 -15.88 15.40
N THR A 43 -0.72 -15.61 16.04
CA THR A 43 -2.04 -15.97 15.50
C THR A 43 -2.30 -15.22 14.20
N ALA A 44 -2.08 -13.90 14.17
CA ALA A 44 -2.24 -13.10 12.96
C ALA A 44 -1.37 -13.61 11.80
N LEU A 45 -0.12 -13.99 12.06
CA LEU A 45 0.78 -14.59 11.07
C LEU A 45 0.25 -15.90 10.50
N LYS A 46 -0.25 -16.79 11.36
CA LYS A 46 -0.85 -18.07 10.92
C LYS A 46 -2.08 -17.84 10.05
N LEU A 47 -2.92 -16.88 10.42
CA LEU A 47 -4.11 -16.50 9.65
C LEU A 47 -3.73 -15.94 8.28
N TRP A 48 -2.81 -14.97 8.23
CA TRP A 48 -2.35 -14.38 6.98
C TRP A 48 -1.63 -15.36 6.06
N LYS A 49 -0.90 -16.34 6.60
CA LYS A 49 -0.35 -17.45 5.80
C LYS A 49 -1.45 -18.27 5.13
N GLY A 50 -2.54 -18.55 5.84
CA GLY A 50 -3.72 -19.21 5.26
C GLY A 50 -4.38 -18.35 4.17
N LEU A 51 -4.54 -17.05 4.42
CA LEU A 51 -5.12 -16.09 3.47
C LEU A 51 -4.25 -15.92 2.21
N PHE A 52 -2.93 -15.90 2.35
CA PHE A 52 -2.00 -15.87 1.22
C PHE A 52 -2.26 -17.04 0.27
N PHE A 53 -2.39 -18.27 0.80
CA PHE A 53 -2.71 -19.43 -0.02
C PHE A 53 -4.16 -19.43 -0.52
N ALA A 54 -5.10 -18.82 0.19
CA ALA A 54 -6.46 -18.62 -0.32
C ALA A 54 -6.46 -17.76 -1.60
N MET A 55 -5.68 -16.67 -1.61
CA MET A 55 -5.46 -15.84 -2.79
C MET A 55 -4.69 -16.61 -3.87
N TRP A 56 -3.65 -17.36 -3.49
CA TRP A 56 -2.86 -18.20 -4.40
C TRP A 56 -3.73 -19.18 -5.21
N MET A 57 -4.70 -19.82 -4.56
CA MET A 57 -5.62 -20.81 -5.15
C MET A 57 -6.83 -20.19 -5.87
N CYS A 58 -6.92 -18.86 -5.93
CA CYS A 58 -7.99 -18.15 -6.63
C CYS A 58 -7.57 -17.83 -8.07
N ASP A 59 -8.14 -18.54 -9.05
CA ASP A 59 -7.72 -18.43 -10.46
C ASP A 59 -8.69 -17.66 -11.35
N LYS A 60 -9.91 -17.39 -10.87
CA LYS A 60 -10.93 -16.68 -11.67
C LYS A 60 -10.86 -15.17 -11.41
N PRO A 61 -10.88 -14.31 -12.46
CA PRO A 61 -10.69 -12.86 -12.29
C PRO A 61 -11.67 -12.19 -11.32
N VAL A 62 -12.98 -12.38 -11.50
CA VAL A 62 -14.00 -11.76 -10.62
C VAL A 62 -13.85 -12.26 -9.17
N PRO A 63 -13.72 -13.57 -8.90
CA PRO A 63 -13.39 -14.06 -7.56
C PRO A 63 -12.09 -13.51 -6.95
N GLN A 64 -11.04 -13.26 -7.74
CA GLN A 64 -9.80 -12.64 -7.22
C GLN A 64 -10.05 -11.22 -6.74
N GLN A 65 -10.81 -10.43 -7.51
CA GLN A 65 -11.17 -9.06 -7.13
C GLN A 65 -11.99 -9.02 -5.84
N ASN A 66 -13.03 -9.87 -5.76
CA ASN A 66 -13.86 -9.97 -4.56
C ASN A 66 -13.03 -10.42 -3.36
N LEU A 67 -12.20 -11.44 -3.53
CA LEU A 67 -11.35 -11.94 -2.45
C LEU A 67 -10.34 -10.89 -1.96
N ALA A 68 -9.78 -10.08 -2.86
CA ALA A 68 -8.87 -9.00 -2.47
C ALA A 68 -9.59 -7.94 -1.62
N ASN A 69 -10.82 -7.58 -1.99
CA ASN A 69 -11.66 -6.67 -1.18
C ASN A 69 -11.99 -7.30 0.18
N ASP A 70 -12.52 -8.54 0.18
CA ASP A 70 -12.89 -9.26 1.40
C ASP A 70 -11.70 -9.36 2.36
N MET A 71 -10.52 -9.75 1.87
CA MET A 71 -9.29 -9.87 2.65
C MET A 71 -8.83 -8.53 3.22
N ALA A 72 -8.89 -7.46 2.43
CA ALA A 72 -8.52 -6.13 2.87
C ALA A 72 -9.48 -5.58 3.92
N ASP A 73 -10.77 -5.96 3.89
CA ASP A 73 -11.79 -5.49 4.83
C ASP A 73 -11.91 -6.34 6.11
N LEU A 74 -11.19 -7.48 6.22
CA LEU A 74 -11.21 -8.33 7.41
C LEU A 74 -10.81 -7.59 8.70
N TYR A 75 -9.95 -6.56 8.62
CA TYR A 75 -9.57 -5.76 9.78
C TYR A 75 -10.78 -5.12 10.47
N ALA A 76 -11.83 -4.77 9.72
CA ALA A 76 -13.02 -4.13 10.24
C ALA A 76 -13.82 -5.05 11.18
N SER A 77 -13.56 -6.36 11.15
CA SER A 77 -14.15 -7.34 12.07
C SER A 77 -13.41 -7.43 13.41
N LEU A 78 -12.22 -6.82 13.53
CA LEU A 78 -11.46 -6.83 14.78
C LEU A 78 -12.06 -5.86 15.80
N PRO A 79 -12.19 -6.26 17.08
CA PRO A 79 -12.52 -5.32 18.15
C PRO A 79 -11.54 -4.16 18.18
N GLY A 80 -12.06 -2.94 18.27
CA GLY A 80 -11.26 -1.71 18.23
C GLY A 80 -11.04 -1.11 16.84
N ALA A 81 -11.40 -1.80 15.76
CA ALA A 81 -11.26 -1.26 14.39
C ALA A 81 -12.16 -0.03 14.17
N LYS A 82 -13.44 -0.12 14.56
CA LYS A 82 -14.37 1.02 14.53
C LYS A 82 -14.30 1.77 15.86
N PRO A 83 -14.10 3.11 15.84
CA PRO A 83 -14.12 3.88 17.07
C PRO A 83 -15.53 3.90 17.65
N THR A 84 -15.64 3.72 18.97
CA THR A 84 -16.90 3.93 19.70
C THR A 84 -17.11 5.41 20.05
N ASP A 85 -16.02 6.14 20.18
CA ASP A 85 -15.95 7.57 20.51
C ASP A 85 -14.63 8.09 19.92
N ALA A 86 -14.70 9.09 19.02
CA ALA A 86 -13.54 9.64 18.34
C ALA A 86 -12.57 10.35 19.30
N SER A 87 -13.06 10.82 20.45
CA SER A 87 -12.25 11.52 21.46
C SER A 87 -11.38 10.59 22.31
N LYS A 88 -11.64 9.27 22.28
CA LYS A 88 -10.93 8.30 23.12
C LYS A 88 -9.79 7.62 22.36
N PRO A 89 -8.68 7.26 23.04
CA PRO A 89 -7.62 6.46 22.43
C PRO A 89 -8.16 5.10 21.98
N ASP A 90 -7.51 4.51 20.97
CA ASP A 90 -7.92 3.18 20.52
C ASP A 90 -7.78 2.16 21.65
N SER A 91 -8.78 1.29 21.78
CA SER A 91 -8.86 0.33 22.89
C SER A 91 -7.79 -0.77 22.84
N ASN A 92 -7.15 -0.97 21.69
CA ASN A 92 -6.16 -2.00 21.44
C ASN A 92 -5.40 -1.75 20.11
N ASP A 93 -4.39 -2.56 19.86
CA ASP A 93 -3.55 -2.51 18.65
C ASP A 93 -3.86 -3.64 17.65
N ASN A 94 -5.05 -4.25 17.71
CA ASN A 94 -5.38 -5.42 16.89
C ASN A 94 -5.24 -5.14 15.38
N VAL A 95 -5.64 -3.95 14.92
CA VAL A 95 -5.55 -3.56 13.51
C VAL A 95 -4.10 -3.43 13.05
N THR A 96 -3.24 -2.79 13.86
CA THR A 96 -1.81 -2.69 13.57
C THR A 96 -1.17 -4.08 13.53
N ILE A 97 -1.43 -4.93 14.54
CA ILE A 97 -0.93 -6.32 14.59
C ILE A 97 -1.38 -7.11 13.35
N TRP A 98 -2.62 -6.91 12.91
CA TRP A 98 -3.18 -7.58 11.75
C TRP A 98 -2.45 -7.20 10.45
N PHE A 99 -2.22 -5.91 10.20
CA PHE A 99 -1.52 -5.48 9.00
C PHE A 99 0.00 -5.75 9.07
N THR A 100 0.63 -5.67 10.24
CA THR A 100 2.03 -6.11 10.43
C THR A 100 2.20 -7.56 9.99
N ALA A 101 1.35 -8.47 10.48
CA ALA A 101 1.41 -9.87 10.10
C ALA A 101 1.14 -10.09 8.60
N ALA A 102 0.29 -9.27 7.98
CA ALA A 102 0.04 -9.33 6.55
C ALA A 102 1.32 -9.08 5.74
N TYR A 103 2.05 -8.03 6.11
CA TYR A 103 3.28 -7.64 5.43
C TYR A 103 4.45 -8.57 5.72
N GLU A 104 4.55 -9.10 6.93
CA GLU A 104 5.52 -10.14 7.28
C GLU A 104 5.30 -11.45 6.48
N VAL A 105 4.06 -11.74 6.07
CA VAL A 105 3.76 -12.89 5.20
C VAL A 105 4.01 -12.55 3.73
N LEU A 106 3.60 -11.35 3.27
CA LEU A 106 3.66 -10.97 1.86
C LEU A 106 5.07 -10.66 1.38
N ALA A 107 5.84 -9.85 2.13
CA ALA A 107 7.11 -9.32 1.65
C ALA A 107 8.14 -10.42 1.35
N PRO A 108 8.36 -11.44 2.21
CA PRO A 108 9.29 -12.53 1.91
C PRO A 108 8.86 -13.43 0.77
N GLN A 109 7.55 -13.48 0.46
CA GLN A 109 7.00 -14.31 -0.62
C GLN A 109 6.97 -13.58 -1.97
N TRP A 110 7.18 -12.26 -1.99
CA TRP A 110 6.93 -11.44 -3.17
C TRP A 110 7.73 -11.87 -4.40
N THR A 111 8.99 -12.27 -4.20
CA THR A 111 9.88 -12.75 -5.27
C THR A 111 9.54 -14.16 -5.75
N GLU A 112 8.80 -14.93 -4.94
CA GLU A 112 8.36 -16.30 -5.27
C GLU A 112 7.03 -16.31 -6.05
N ILE A 113 6.34 -15.17 -6.13
CA ILE A 113 5.12 -15.03 -6.91
C ILE A 113 5.49 -14.95 -8.39
N ASP A 114 5.09 -15.94 -9.16
CA ASP A 114 5.28 -15.93 -10.60
C ASP A 114 4.40 -14.87 -11.29
N VAL A 115 4.81 -14.48 -12.50
CA VAL A 115 4.18 -13.41 -13.28
C VAL A 115 2.68 -13.62 -13.49
N LEU A 116 2.22 -14.87 -13.66
CA LEU A 116 0.80 -15.18 -13.89
C LEU A 116 -0.06 -14.97 -12.64
N ARG A 117 0.56 -14.96 -11.44
CA ARG A 117 -0.12 -14.74 -10.16
C ARG A 117 0.05 -13.32 -9.64
N MET A 118 0.99 -12.55 -10.17
CA MET A 118 1.35 -11.24 -9.64
C MET A 118 0.17 -10.26 -9.59
N GLU A 119 -0.66 -10.19 -10.64
CA GLU A 119 -1.75 -9.18 -10.74
C GLU A 119 -2.70 -9.19 -9.53
N LYS A 120 -3.11 -10.38 -9.06
CA LYS A 120 -4.03 -10.50 -7.92
C LYS A 120 -3.37 -10.10 -6.59
N PHE A 121 -2.06 -10.28 -6.45
CA PHE A 121 -1.31 -9.85 -5.26
C PHE A 121 -1.05 -8.34 -5.29
N LEU A 122 -0.75 -7.75 -6.46
CA LEU A 122 -0.71 -6.29 -6.64
C LEU A 122 -2.06 -5.67 -6.23
N ARG A 123 -3.17 -6.26 -6.69
CA ARG A 123 -4.52 -5.83 -6.31
C ARG A 123 -4.80 -5.97 -4.81
N LEU A 124 -4.34 -7.06 -4.19
CA LEU A 124 -4.48 -7.25 -2.74
C LEU A 124 -3.76 -6.15 -1.96
N VAL A 125 -2.48 -5.90 -2.27
CA VAL A 125 -1.69 -4.84 -1.63
C VAL A 125 -2.38 -3.48 -1.81
N ARG A 126 -2.90 -3.21 -3.02
CA ARG A 126 -3.65 -2.00 -3.32
C ARG A 126 -4.87 -1.83 -2.41
N ARG A 127 -5.67 -2.90 -2.21
CA ARG A 127 -6.83 -2.87 -1.32
C ARG A 127 -6.47 -2.77 0.16
N MET A 128 -5.37 -3.40 0.58
CA MET A 128 -4.86 -3.30 1.95
C MET A 128 -4.36 -1.88 2.26
N PHE A 129 -3.72 -1.20 1.31
CA PHE A 129 -3.30 0.18 1.47
C PHE A 129 -4.52 1.10 1.66
N ALA A 130 -5.52 1.00 0.77
CA ALA A 130 -6.77 1.75 0.92
C ALA A 130 -7.53 1.45 2.22
N ALA A 131 -7.50 0.21 2.70
CA ALA A 131 -8.10 -0.18 3.97
C ALA A 131 -7.45 0.53 5.17
N GLN A 132 -6.13 0.69 5.16
CA GLN A 132 -5.42 1.43 6.21
C GLN A 132 -5.74 2.93 6.18
N LEU A 133 -5.84 3.53 4.99
CA LEU A 133 -6.24 4.94 4.86
C LEU A 133 -7.68 5.13 5.37
N ARG A 134 -8.61 4.24 5.01
CA ARG A 134 -9.99 4.25 5.55
C ARG A 134 -10.02 4.10 7.06
N TRP A 135 -9.18 3.22 7.62
CA TRP A 135 -9.10 3.04 9.07
C TRP A 135 -8.68 4.32 9.82
N VAL A 136 -7.79 5.12 9.23
CA VAL A 136 -7.44 6.45 9.76
C VAL A 136 -8.66 7.38 9.67
N GLY A 137 -9.33 7.42 8.52
CA GLY A 137 -10.54 8.23 8.30
C GLY A 137 -11.72 7.87 9.23
N ASP A 138 -11.89 6.59 9.56
CA ASP A 138 -12.94 6.10 10.47
C ASP A 138 -12.90 6.79 11.85
N LYS A 139 -11.73 7.28 12.27
CA LYS A 139 -11.54 8.04 13.52
C LYS A 139 -11.22 9.51 13.24
N GLN A 140 -11.88 10.09 12.23
CA GLN A 140 -11.77 11.51 11.89
C GLN A 140 -10.31 11.96 11.75
N TRP A 141 -9.49 11.11 11.13
CA TRP A 141 -8.08 11.41 10.87
C TRP A 141 -7.25 11.64 12.14
N ALA A 142 -7.60 11.00 13.27
CA ALA A 142 -6.87 11.13 14.53
C ALA A 142 -5.38 10.79 14.40
N THR A 143 -4.51 11.63 14.97
CA THR A 143 -3.04 11.51 14.92
C THR A 143 -2.56 10.12 15.37
N GLU A 144 -3.18 9.52 16.39
CA GLU A 144 -2.84 8.17 16.85
C GLU A 144 -2.89 7.13 15.73
N ARG A 145 -3.95 7.14 14.90
CA ARG A 145 -4.07 6.19 13.79
C ARG A 145 -3.13 6.56 12.64
N GLN A 146 -2.96 7.85 12.37
CA GLN A 146 -1.98 8.31 11.38
C GLN A 146 -0.57 7.79 11.72
N ASP A 147 -0.14 7.96 12.97
CA ASP A 147 1.19 7.56 13.44
C ASP A 147 1.38 6.04 13.31
N LYS A 148 0.38 5.25 13.74
CA LYS A 148 0.41 3.79 13.62
C LYS A 148 0.49 3.35 12.15
N THR A 149 -0.30 3.95 11.27
CA THR A 149 -0.32 3.65 9.84
C THR A 149 0.99 4.05 9.16
N ILE A 150 1.49 5.27 9.41
CA ILE A 150 2.75 5.76 8.83
C ILE A 150 3.92 4.89 9.30
N ALA A 151 4.01 4.58 10.59
CA ALA A 151 5.07 3.73 11.13
C ALA A 151 5.09 2.35 10.46
N LEU A 152 3.91 1.75 10.27
CA LEU A 152 3.79 0.47 9.60
C LEU A 152 4.18 0.54 8.12
N LEU A 153 3.68 1.53 7.39
CA LEU A 153 3.97 1.73 5.97
C LEU A 153 5.46 2.00 5.73
N LYS A 154 6.08 2.80 6.59
CA LYS A 154 7.52 3.09 6.59
C LYS A 154 8.38 1.86 6.89
N GLN A 155 7.90 0.94 7.73
CA GLN A 155 8.60 -0.32 7.97
C GLN A 155 8.55 -1.26 6.75
N TRP A 156 7.50 -1.18 5.94
CA TRP A 156 7.29 -2.12 4.83
C TRP A 156 7.40 -1.46 3.47
N HIS A 157 6.29 -0.98 2.93
CA HIS A 157 6.17 -0.61 1.51
C HIS A 157 7.01 0.63 1.15
N PHE A 158 7.22 1.51 2.12
CA PHE A 158 7.99 2.75 1.98
C PHE A 158 9.27 2.74 2.82
N GLU A 159 9.83 1.55 3.05
CA GLU A 159 11.16 1.38 3.65
C GLU A 159 12.20 2.13 2.80
N SER A 160 13.06 2.95 3.41
CA SER A 160 13.97 3.85 2.69
C SER A 160 15.46 3.44 2.71
N GLU A 161 15.88 2.59 3.63
CA GLU A 161 17.26 2.13 3.83
C GLU A 161 17.71 1.16 2.73
N GLY A 162 16.78 0.58 1.98
CA GLY A 162 17.08 -0.28 0.83
C GLY A 162 17.36 -1.74 1.20
N ASP A 163 16.84 -2.20 2.35
CA ASP A 163 16.93 -3.61 2.74
C ASP A 163 16.09 -4.50 1.81
N VAL A 164 16.76 -4.99 0.77
CA VAL A 164 16.20 -5.91 -0.23
C VAL A 164 15.88 -7.29 0.32
N GLY A 165 16.52 -7.72 1.42
CA GLY A 165 16.25 -9.01 2.05
C GLY A 165 14.93 -9.00 2.85
N ARG A 166 14.57 -7.84 3.41
CA ARG A 166 13.30 -7.66 4.12
C ARG A 166 12.16 -7.24 3.21
N VAL A 167 12.40 -6.23 2.36
CA VAL A 167 11.36 -5.63 1.51
C VAL A 167 11.87 -5.57 0.06
N PRO A 168 11.34 -6.43 -0.83
CA PRO A 168 11.81 -6.50 -2.20
C PRO A 168 11.45 -5.23 -2.99
N PRO A 169 12.26 -4.83 -3.99
CA PRO A 169 12.08 -3.56 -4.70
C PRO A 169 10.74 -3.47 -5.42
N GLY A 170 10.24 -4.58 -5.98
CA GLY A 170 8.96 -4.63 -6.68
C GLY A 170 7.77 -4.27 -5.78
N LEU A 171 7.84 -4.56 -4.48
CA LEU A 171 6.80 -4.18 -3.54
C LEU A 171 6.78 -2.66 -3.28
N ARG A 172 7.96 -2.04 -3.22
CA ARG A 172 8.14 -0.59 -3.04
C ARG A 172 7.69 0.19 -4.27
N LEU A 173 8.10 -0.29 -5.45
CA LEU A 173 7.68 0.29 -6.73
C LEU A 173 6.15 0.23 -6.86
N HIS A 174 5.55 -0.93 -6.59
CA HIS A 174 4.09 -1.03 -6.63
C HIS A 174 3.42 -0.08 -5.62
N ALA A 175 3.99 0.12 -4.43
CA ALA A 175 3.43 1.08 -3.46
C ALA A 175 3.51 2.53 -3.95
N LEU A 176 4.62 2.89 -4.60
CA LEU A 176 4.79 4.17 -5.29
C LEU A 176 3.81 4.31 -6.46
N ASP A 177 3.52 3.25 -7.21
CA ASP A 177 2.59 3.33 -8.35
C ASP A 177 1.11 3.55 -7.93
N ILE A 178 0.76 3.31 -6.66
CA ILE A 178 -0.65 3.32 -6.21
C ILE A 178 -0.98 4.39 -5.17
N TRP A 179 0.01 5.05 -4.56
CA TRP A 179 -0.26 5.87 -3.37
C TRP A 179 -1.21 7.04 -3.67
N VAL A 180 -0.98 7.79 -4.76
CA VAL A 180 -1.88 8.89 -5.18
C VAL A 180 -3.27 8.36 -5.50
N ASP A 181 -3.36 7.28 -6.29
CA ASP A 181 -4.64 6.65 -6.66
C ASP A 181 -5.48 6.27 -5.44
N GLU A 182 -4.86 5.67 -4.43
CA GLU A 182 -5.58 5.24 -3.23
C GLU A 182 -5.90 6.42 -2.31
N MET A 183 -5.08 7.47 -2.28
CA MET A 183 -5.39 8.70 -1.55
C MET A 183 -6.60 9.42 -2.13
N GLU A 184 -6.62 9.59 -3.45
CA GLU A 184 -7.75 10.14 -4.20
C GLU A 184 -9.01 9.30 -3.96
N ARG A 185 -8.91 7.97 -4.03
CA ARG A 185 -10.04 7.06 -3.82
C ARG A 185 -10.69 7.18 -2.45
N VAL A 186 -9.93 7.49 -1.40
CA VAL A 186 -10.49 7.71 -0.06
C VAL A 186 -10.91 9.17 0.17
N GLY A 187 -10.84 10.01 -0.86
CA GLY A 187 -11.24 11.41 -0.82
C GLY A 187 -10.33 12.25 0.08
N LEU A 188 -9.01 11.98 0.09
CA LEU A 188 -8.04 12.75 0.88
C LEU A 188 -7.84 14.19 0.38
N PHE A 189 -8.20 14.46 -0.86
CA PHE A 189 -8.15 15.79 -1.48
C PHE A 189 -9.52 16.45 -1.56
N GLU A 190 -10.56 15.81 -1.01
CA GLU A 190 -11.95 16.25 -1.11
C GLU A 190 -12.53 16.64 0.25
N GLY A 191 -13.50 17.56 0.23
CA GLY A 191 -14.27 17.99 1.39
C GLY A 191 -14.15 19.49 1.63
N GLU A 192 -14.79 19.97 2.71
CA GLU A 192 -14.76 21.37 3.13
C GLU A 192 -14.64 21.46 4.66
N GLY A 193 -14.11 22.59 5.15
CA GLY A 193 -13.98 22.86 6.58
C GLY A 193 -12.87 22.06 7.29
N GLU A 194 -13.04 21.86 8.60
CA GLU A 194 -12.01 21.25 9.46
C GLU A 194 -11.62 19.82 9.03
N GLU A 195 -12.55 19.05 8.45
CA GLU A 195 -12.24 17.70 7.97
C GLU A 195 -11.29 17.73 6.75
N ALA A 196 -11.48 18.67 5.82
CA ALA A 196 -10.61 18.83 4.66
C ALA A 196 -9.19 19.23 5.08
N GLU A 197 -9.07 20.11 6.08
CA GLU A 197 -7.76 20.48 6.65
C GLU A 197 -7.07 19.26 7.28
N ALA A 198 -7.79 18.43 8.04
CA ALA A 198 -7.24 17.22 8.65
C ALA A 198 -6.80 16.18 7.62
N LYS A 199 -7.58 15.99 6.55
CA LYS A 199 -7.26 15.14 5.41
C LYS A 199 -5.99 15.62 4.69
N LEU A 200 -5.94 16.91 4.35
CA LEU A 200 -4.80 17.50 3.66
C LEU A 200 -3.52 17.45 4.52
N ALA A 201 -3.65 17.71 5.83
CA ALA A 201 -2.55 17.56 6.78
C ALA A 201 -2.03 16.10 6.79
N PHE A 202 -2.91 15.11 6.80
CA PHE A 202 -2.51 13.71 6.70
C PHE A 202 -1.83 13.39 5.35
N ALA A 203 -2.35 13.92 4.24
CA ALA A 203 -1.72 13.77 2.93
C ALA A 203 -0.29 14.33 2.88
N HIS A 204 -0.06 15.51 3.46
CA HIS A 204 1.27 16.08 3.61
C HIS A 204 2.20 15.20 4.45
N ARG A 205 1.68 14.58 5.53
CA ARG A 205 2.46 13.62 6.33
C ARG A 205 2.83 12.38 5.55
N LEU A 206 1.91 11.80 4.76
CA LEU A 206 2.22 10.65 3.90
C LEU A 206 3.33 11.00 2.91
N ARG A 207 3.27 12.16 2.27
CA ARG A 207 4.34 12.67 1.40
C ARG A 207 5.68 12.78 2.15
N ALA A 208 5.72 13.54 3.24
CA ALA A 208 6.95 13.89 3.94
C ALA A 208 7.59 12.70 4.66
N GLU A 209 6.78 11.81 5.25
CA GLU A 209 7.28 10.72 6.08
C GLU A 209 7.49 9.41 5.30
N LEU A 210 6.82 9.23 4.15
CA LEU A 210 6.90 8.00 3.35
C LEU A 210 7.58 8.20 1.99
N ILE A 211 7.21 9.23 1.23
CA ILE A 211 7.66 9.38 -0.18
C ILE A 211 8.98 10.12 -0.29
N GLU A 212 9.12 11.27 0.39
CA GLU A 212 10.35 12.07 0.34
C GLU A 212 11.61 11.29 0.75
N PRO A 213 11.60 10.45 1.81
CA PRO A 213 12.76 9.64 2.17
C PRO A 213 13.22 8.69 1.05
N LEU A 214 12.28 8.23 0.20
CA LEU A 214 12.60 7.33 -0.91
C LEU A 214 13.36 8.02 -2.05
N THR A 215 13.33 9.35 -2.14
CA THR A 215 14.12 10.13 -3.11
C THR A 215 15.64 10.07 -2.86
N SER A 216 16.03 9.51 -1.71
CA SER A 216 17.41 9.22 -1.31
C SER A 216 17.65 7.71 -1.10
N CYS A 217 16.67 6.85 -1.41
CA CYS A 217 16.80 5.40 -1.27
C CYS A 217 18.00 4.89 -2.09
N PRO A 218 18.82 3.93 -1.59
CA PRO A 218 19.96 3.39 -2.35
C PRO A 218 19.57 2.76 -3.69
N ILE A 219 18.36 2.20 -3.79
CA ILE A 219 17.86 1.53 -5.00
C ILE A 219 17.46 2.59 -6.05
N LYS A 220 18.19 2.62 -7.18
CA LYS A 220 18.00 3.65 -8.23
C LYS A 220 16.58 3.69 -8.79
N SER A 221 15.96 2.53 -9.04
CA SER A 221 14.59 2.47 -9.59
C SER A 221 13.57 3.08 -8.63
N VAL A 222 13.61 2.69 -7.35
CA VAL A 222 12.76 3.24 -6.28
C VAL A 222 12.96 4.75 -6.16
N ARG A 223 14.23 5.20 -6.14
CA ARG A 223 14.56 6.62 -6.06
C ARG A 223 14.04 7.44 -7.23
N THR A 224 14.12 6.90 -8.45
CA THR A 224 13.66 7.57 -9.67
C THR A 224 12.15 7.65 -9.70
N SER A 225 11.47 6.53 -9.39
CA SER A 225 10.00 6.48 -9.29
C SER A 225 9.49 7.42 -8.21
N ALA A 226 10.07 7.43 -7.00
CA ALA A 226 9.66 8.35 -5.94
C ALA A 226 9.77 9.83 -6.32
N ARG A 227 10.77 10.22 -7.11
CA ARG A 227 10.89 11.59 -7.64
C ARG A 227 9.81 11.92 -8.66
N ALA A 228 9.48 10.97 -9.54
CA ALA A 228 8.43 11.15 -10.53
C ALA A 228 7.05 11.27 -9.87
N GLU A 229 6.75 10.38 -8.92
CA GLU A 229 5.48 10.36 -8.19
C GLU A 229 5.22 11.63 -7.36
N LEU A 230 6.28 12.34 -6.92
CA LEU A 230 6.13 13.63 -6.22
C LEU A 230 5.66 14.76 -7.14
N GLU A 231 5.79 14.61 -8.46
CA GLU A 231 5.35 15.57 -9.47
C GLU A 231 3.98 15.22 -10.07
N ASP A 232 3.25 14.22 -9.53
CA ASP A 232 1.89 13.89 -9.99
C ASP A 232 0.97 15.13 -9.85
N GLU A 233 0.33 15.49 -10.96
CA GLU A 233 -0.50 16.69 -11.10
C GLU A 233 -1.76 16.69 -10.21
N ARG A 234 -2.22 15.51 -9.80
CA ARG A 234 -3.39 15.35 -8.92
C ARG A 234 -3.09 15.76 -7.48
N LEU A 235 -1.82 15.96 -7.13
CA LEU A 235 -1.43 16.34 -5.78
C LEU A 235 -1.73 17.82 -5.54
N PRO A 236 -2.42 18.19 -4.45
CA PRO A 236 -2.84 19.58 -4.20
C PRO A 236 -1.69 20.60 -4.15
N TRP A 237 -0.48 20.17 -3.79
CA TRP A 237 0.72 21.03 -3.75
C TRP A 237 1.44 21.19 -5.09
N ASN A 238 0.96 20.53 -6.15
CA ASN A 238 1.43 20.70 -7.52
C ASN A 238 0.46 21.54 -8.36
N GLU A 239 -0.69 21.92 -7.83
CA GLU A 239 -1.64 22.82 -8.49
C GLU A 239 -0.93 24.14 -8.89
N GLY A 240 -0.96 24.46 -10.18
CA GLY A 240 -0.35 25.68 -10.74
C GLY A 240 1.11 25.56 -11.20
N LYS A 241 1.78 24.40 -11.05
CA LYS A 241 3.14 24.20 -11.61
C LYS A 241 3.17 24.16 -13.15
N MET A 242 2.09 23.74 -13.81
CA MET A 242 2.00 23.71 -15.28
C MET A 242 1.79 25.08 -15.94
N ASP A 243 1.15 26.03 -15.25
CA ASP A 243 0.94 27.38 -15.80
C ASP A 243 2.23 28.23 -15.81
N GLY A 244 3.27 27.80 -15.10
CA GLY A 244 4.58 28.47 -15.02
C GLY A 244 5.57 28.08 -16.10
N ASP A 245 5.52 26.85 -16.62
CA ASP A 245 6.49 26.34 -17.61
C ASP A 245 6.10 26.65 -19.07
N ALA A 246 4.87 27.10 -19.32
CA ALA A 246 4.45 27.60 -20.63
C ALA A 246 4.80 29.09 -20.85
N ALA A 247 5.23 29.83 -19.82
CA ALA A 247 5.52 31.27 -19.90
C ALA A 247 7.01 31.60 -20.14
N GLY A 248 7.87 30.59 -20.30
CA GLY A 248 9.31 30.77 -20.52
C GLY A 248 9.80 30.55 -21.96
N ALA A 249 8.91 30.21 -22.90
CA ALA A 249 9.28 29.80 -24.24
C ALA A 249 8.77 30.76 -25.32
N GLU A 250 9.19 32.03 -25.30
CA GLU A 250 9.33 32.82 -26.54
C GLU A 250 10.49 33.84 -26.49
N ALA A 251 11.26 33.82 -27.58
CA ALA A 251 12.17 34.85 -28.11
C ALA A 251 13.56 35.02 -27.47
N VAL A 252 14.54 34.24 -27.96
CA VAL A 252 15.86 34.78 -28.31
C VAL A 252 16.08 34.49 -29.79
N GLY A 253 16.13 35.57 -30.56
CA GLY A 253 16.22 35.55 -32.02
C GLY A 253 17.59 35.13 -32.55
N GLU A 254 17.57 34.82 -33.84
CA GLU A 254 18.71 34.61 -34.72
C GLU A 254 19.78 35.71 -34.56
N GLU A 255 21.03 35.30 -34.34
CA GLU A 255 22.18 35.84 -35.10
C GLU A 255 23.15 34.69 -35.38
N GLY A 256 23.57 34.60 -36.64
CA GLY A 256 24.44 33.55 -37.16
C GLY A 256 25.92 33.75 -36.86
N GLY A 257 26.67 32.68 -37.11
CA GLY A 257 28.13 32.64 -37.14
C GLY A 257 28.61 31.20 -37.26
N ASP A 258 29.08 30.83 -38.45
CA ASP A 258 29.85 29.62 -38.76
C ASP A 258 30.97 29.39 -37.75
N ASP A 259 31.22 28.14 -37.37
CA ASP A 259 32.46 27.47 -37.78
C ASP A 259 32.36 25.95 -37.51
N ASP A 260 32.95 25.23 -38.47
CA ASP A 260 33.09 23.78 -38.58
C ASP A 260 33.69 23.12 -37.33
N ASP A 261 33.27 21.88 -37.04
CA ASP A 261 34.24 20.77 -36.97
C ASP A 261 33.51 19.42 -37.00
N ASP A 262 33.97 18.62 -37.95
CA ASP A 262 33.56 17.27 -38.29
C ASP A 262 33.81 16.27 -37.15
N ASP A 263 32.83 15.41 -36.85
CA ASP A 263 33.08 14.08 -36.26
C ASP A 263 32.14 13.04 -36.87
N GLU A 264 32.55 12.63 -38.07
CA GLU A 264 32.46 11.32 -38.71
C GLU A 264 31.80 10.18 -37.88
N TRP A 265 30.53 9.87 -38.20
CA TRP A 265 29.86 8.63 -37.79
C TRP A 265 29.99 7.58 -38.90
N ASP A 266 30.94 6.64 -38.74
CA ASP A 266 31.12 5.49 -39.64
C ASP A 266 30.05 4.42 -39.33
N GLY A 267 29.12 4.28 -40.26
CA GLY A 267 28.06 3.27 -40.21
C GLY A 267 28.60 1.86 -40.42
N PHE A 268 27.99 0.89 -39.75
CA PHE A 268 28.28 -0.53 -39.94
C PHE A 268 28.07 -0.97 -41.40
N ARG A 269 29.11 -1.57 -42.00
CA ARG A 269 29.02 -2.34 -43.24
C ARG A 269 29.01 -3.84 -42.92
N ASP A 270 27.99 -4.51 -43.45
CA ASP A 270 27.74 -5.96 -43.65
C ASP A 270 28.12 -6.96 -42.52
#